data_AF-A0A803QBY3-F1
#
_entry.id   AF-A0A803QBY3-F1
#
_cell.length_a   1.000
_cell.length_b   1.000
_cell.length_c   1.000
_cell.angle_alpha   90.00
_cell.angle_beta   90.00
_cell.angle_gamma   90.00
#
_symmetry.space_group_name_H-M   'P 1'
#
loop_
_entity.id
_entity.type
_entity.pdbx_description
1 polymer ?
#
loop_
_entity_poly.entity_id
_entity_poly.type
_entity_poly.pdbx_seq_one_letter_code
_entity_poly.pdbx_strand_id
1 'polypeptide(L)'
;MHGMWLYLKENVKCGKHTDVLCSSEKCSNKHSFTPLNKNLVPDSQLVHPIRELIYRKNYSQTRLYELEIGDPSRKIVEIIFQKASLDHSKSTTRIKSILKVKNSTQTLDSFEKYRDKVKMIADHRCTKNPRNIVDGNEQLRFYGTTMSCRRERSKRVSELCKNPNCRVCRILQSNFHIDYTTNNGIHLSSSSDEFREKVMKNTERAVIVCRIIAGNESISNDDESTVCNSTGNEKGYNRSGNAIVWNPSAVLPCFVIIFT
;
A
#
# COMPACT_ATOMS: atom_id res chain seq x y z
N MET A 1 -13.12 -28.18 28.09
CA MET A 1 -12.37 -29.46 28.02
C MET A 1 -12.07 -29.74 26.56
N HIS A 2 -10.77 -29.92 26.27
CA HIS A 2 -10.11 -30.52 25.10
C HIS A 2 -10.66 -30.28 23.68
N GLY A 3 -9.86 -29.54 22.90
CA GLY A 3 -9.87 -29.60 21.45
C GLY A 3 -9.15 -30.87 20.95
N MET A 4 -9.53 -31.30 19.75
CA MET A 4 -8.92 -32.44 19.06
C MET A 4 -8.51 -31.98 17.67
N TRP A 5 -7.23 -31.64 17.52
CA TRP A 5 -6.59 -31.42 16.22
C TRP A 5 -6.15 -32.78 15.69
N LEU A 6 -6.82 -33.26 14.64
CA LEU A 6 -6.39 -34.44 13.91
C LEU A 6 -5.27 -34.07 12.93
N TYR A 7 -4.16 -34.77 13.08
CA TYR A 7 -2.94 -34.67 12.31
C TYR A 7 -3.10 -35.50 11.04
N LEU A 8 -3.32 -34.86 9.89
CA LEU A 8 -3.28 -35.54 8.59
C LEU A 8 -1.88 -35.38 8.00
N LYS A 9 -1.11 -36.45 8.13
CA LYS A 9 0.17 -36.67 7.48
C LYS A 9 -0.12 -37.32 6.12
N GLU A 10 -0.28 -36.51 5.08
CA GLU A 10 -0.28 -37.02 3.71
C GLU A 10 0.91 -36.47 2.93
N ASN A 11 1.76 -37.39 2.50
CA ASN A 11 2.91 -37.15 1.64
C ASN A 11 2.41 -36.81 0.22
N VAL A 12 2.07 -35.56 -0.02
CA VAL A 12 1.74 -35.10 -1.38
C VAL A 12 3.06 -34.91 -2.15
N LYS A 13 3.38 -35.88 -3.02
CA LYS A 13 4.38 -35.69 -4.07
C LYS A 13 3.87 -34.63 -5.04
N CYS A 14 4.47 -33.45 -5.04
CA CYS A 14 4.14 -32.38 -5.97
C CYS A 14 4.69 -32.75 -7.36
N GLY A 15 3.81 -33.28 -8.22
CA GLY A 15 4.08 -33.44 -9.65
C GLY A 15 3.96 -32.09 -10.36
N LYS A 16 4.88 -31.82 -11.30
CA LYS A 16 4.80 -30.62 -12.16
C LYS A 16 3.55 -30.71 -13.04
N HIS A 17 2.59 -29.81 -12.82
CA HIS A 17 1.53 -29.55 -13.79
C HIS A 17 1.90 -28.30 -14.60
N THR A 18 2.24 -28.51 -15.87
CA THR A 18 2.22 -27.49 -16.91
C THR A 18 0.83 -27.46 -17.55
N ASP A 19 0.55 -26.30 -18.16
CA ASP A 19 -0.47 -26.02 -19.18
C ASP A 19 -1.81 -25.44 -18.68
N VAL A 20 -1.82 -24.10 -18.56
CA VAL A 20 -3.04 -23.29 -18.68
C VAL A 20 -3.14 -22.87 -20.16
N LEU A 21 -4.02 -23.55 -20.91
CA LEU A 21 -4.37 -23.19 -22.28
C LEU A 21 -5.44 -22.09 -22.26
N CYS A 22 -5.08 -20.87 -22.70
CA CYS A 22 -6.04 -19.81 -23.02
C CYS A 22 -6.38 -19.86 -24.53
N SER A 23 -7.65 -20.04 -24.87
CA SER A 23 -8.17 -19.89 -26.25
C SER A 23 -8.36 -18.40 -26.59
N SER A 24 -7.90 -17.99 -27.77
CA SER A 24 -7.94 -16.61 -28.26
C SER A 24 -9.13 -16.39 -29.20
N GLU A 25 -9.97 -15.40 -28.91
CA GLU A 25 -10.89 -14.80 -29.90
C GLU A 25 -10.54 -13.32 -30.10
N LYS A 26 -10.40 -12.91 -31.37
CA LYS A 26 -9.95 -11.59 -31.80
C LYS A 26 -11.15 -10.65 -31.95
N CYS A 27 -11.05 -9.43 -31.41
CA CYS A 27 -11.95 -8.33 -31.79
C CYS A 27 -11.16 -7.04 -32.02
N SER A 28 -11.35 -6.49 -33.22
CA SER A 28 -10.76 -5.26 -33.75
C SER A 28 -11.72 -4.09 -33.59
N ASN A 29 -11.23 -2.92 -33.17
CA ASN A 29 -11.72 -1.62 -33.64
C ASN A 29 -10.73 -0.49 -33.33
N LYS A 30 -10.54 0.40 -34.32
CA LYS A 30 -9.59 1.51 -34.34
C LYS A 30 -10.32 2.81 -34.03
N HIS A 31 -9.79 3.64 -33.13
CA HIS A 31 -10.00 5.10 -33.17
C HIS A 31 -8.73 5.81 -32.71
N SER A 32 -8.23 6.69 -33.58
CA SER A 32 -7.05 7.54 -33.41
C SER A 32 -7.40 8.83 -32.67
N PHE A 33 -6.60 9.21 -31.69
CA PHE A 33 -6.55 10.59 -31.20
C PHE A 33 -5.10 11.06 -31.06
N THR A 34 -4.83 12.24 -31.61
CA THR A 34 -3.56 12.96 -31.70
C THR A 34 -3.18 13.66 -30.38
N PRO A 35 -1.89 13.82 -30.07
CA PRO A 35 -1.45 14.39 -28.79
C PRO A 35 -1.28 15.92 -28.87
N LEU A 36 -1.78 16.65 -27.87
CA LEU A 36 -1.49 18.08 -27.72
C LEU A 36 -0.55 18.35 -26.54
N ASN A 37 0.68 18.66 -26.94
CA ASN A 37 1.73 19.54 -26.40
C ASN A 37 1.90 19.79 -24.88
N LYS A 38 3.15 19.61 -24.48
CA LYS A 38 3.73 19.93 -23.16
C LYS A 38 4.04 21.42 -23.08
N ASN A 39 3.79 22.05 -21.92
CA ASN A 39 4.52 23.25 -21.51
C ASN A 39 4.90 23.14 -20.03
N LEU A 40 6.19 23.33 -19.77
CA LEU A 40 6.90 23.34 -18.49
C LEU A 40 7.06 24.78 -18.00
N VAL A 41 6.66 25.09 -16.76
CA VAL A 41 7.26 26.17 -15.92
C VAL A 41 6.92 25.92 -14.43
N PRO A 42 7.60 26.53 -13.43
CA PRO A 42 8.37 25.79 -12.44
C PRO A 42 7.94 25.98 -10.97
N ASP A 43 8.52 25.12 -10.13
CA ASP A 43 8.71 25.13 -8.68
C ASP A 43 8.42 26.46 -7.95
N SER A 44 7.33 26.51 -7.18
CA SER A 44 7.25 27.25 -5.91
C SER A 44 5.95 26.93 -5.17
N GLN A 45 6.04 26.86 -3.83
CA GLN A 45 4.95 26.91 -2.84
C GLN A 45 4.44 25.56 -2.30
N LEU A 46 5.29 24.91 -1.49
CA LEU A 46 4.92 23.95 -0.44
C LEU A 46 4.11 24.61 0.70
N VAL A 47 2.94 25.17 0.41
CA VAL A 47 1.88 25.44 1.39
C VAL A 47 0.54 25.36 0.64
N HIS A 48 -0.05 24.17 0.56
CA HIS A 48 -1.43 24.05 0.07
C HIS A 48 -2.39 23.76 1.23
N PRO A 49 -3.46 24.55 1.35
CA PRO A 49 -4.34 24.54 2.49
C PRO A 49 -5.20 23.29 2.46
N ILE A 50 -5.50 22.81 3.67
CA ILE A 50 -6.49 21.79 3.99
C ILE A 50 -7.88 22.33 3.63
N ARG A 51 -8.19 22.52 2.34
CA ARG A 51 -9.47 23.06 1.89
C ARG A 51 -10.50 21.98 1.56
N GLU A 52 -10.09 20.73 1.29
CA GLU A 52 -11.04 19.66 0.96
C GLU A 52 -11.45 18.74 2.12
N LEU A 53 -10.83 18.86 3.31
CA LEU A 53 -11.25 18.07 4.49
C LEU A 53 -12.53 18.60 5.16
N ILE A 54 -13.30 19.50 4.53
CA ILE A 54 -14.53 20.05 5.11
C ILE A 54 -15.80 19.42 4.52
N TYR A 55 -15.72 18.75 3.35
CA TYR A 55 -16.93 18.34 2.61
C TYR A 55 -17.21 16.82 2.50
N ARG A 56 -16.35 15.92 3.00
CA ARG A 56 -16.70 14.48 3.06
C ARG A 56 -17.39 14.14 4.38
N LYS A 57 -18.72 14.03 4.34
CA LYS A 57 -19.58 13.64 5.48
C LYS A 57 -19.35 12.21 6.01
N ASN A 58 -18.61 11.37 5.29
CA ASN A 58 -18.35 9.99 5.68
C ASN A 58 -16.86 9.77 5.92
N TYR A 59 -16.39 10.13 7.11
CA TYR A 59 -15.07 9.67 7.56
C TYR A 59 -15.19 8.20 7.94
N SER A 60 -14.36 7.36 7.32
CA SER A 60 -14.13 6.00 7.78
C SER A 60 -13.72 6.06 9.26
N GLN A 61 -14.37 5.29 10.12
CA GLN A 61 -14.10 5.27 11.56
C GLN A 61 -12.79 4.52 11.86
N THR A 62 -11.68 5.04 11.33
CA THR A 62 -10.35 4.48 11.53
C THR A 62 -9.91 4.71 12.96
N ARG A 63 -9.51 3.64 13.64
CA ARG A 63 -9.02 3.66 15.02
C ARG A 63 -7.63 3.07 15.10
N LEU A 64 -6.86 3.49 16.10
CA LEU A 64 -5.50 3.02 16.30
C LEU A 64 -5.35 2.39 17.69
N TYR A 65 -4.75 1.21 17.73
CA TYR A 65 -4.56 0.41 18.94
C TYR A 65 -3.06 0.23 19.16
N GLU A 66 -2.53 0.61 20.32
CA GLU A 66 -1.12 0.39 20.62
C GLU A 66 -0.87 -1.09 20.94
N LEU A 67 0.18 -1.67 20.34
CA LEU A 67 0.59 -3.04 20.62
C LEU A 67 1.56 -3.07 21.80
N GLU A 68 1.18 -3.78 22.86
CA GLU A 68 1.99 -3.91 24.07
C GLU A 68 3.24 -4.78 23.83
N ILE A 69 4.25 -4.56 24.66
CA ILE A 69 5.47 -5.39 24.66
C ILE A 69 5.05 -6.80 25.08
N GLY A 70 5.30 -7.79 24.21
CA GLY A 70 4.88 -9.18 24.42
C GLY A 70 3.75 -9.65 23.48
N ASP A 71 3.05 -8.74 22.79
CA ASP A 71 2.09 -9.12 21.74
C ASP A 71 2.83 -9.83 20.58
N PRO A 72 2.43 -11.05 20.18
CA PRO A 72 3.09 -11.76 19.08
C PRO A 72 3.08 -10.97 17.76
N SER A 73 2.01 -10.22 17.49
CA SER A 73 1.88 -9.37 16.31
C SER A 73 2.91 -8.24 16.34
N ARG A 74 3.20 -7.68 17.53
CA ARG A 74 4.24 -6.66 17.68
C ARG A 74 5.59 -7.21 17.23
N LYS A 75 5.97 -8.40 17.72
CA LYS A 75 7.24 -9.05 17.36
C LYS A 75 7.35 -9.30 15.85
N ILE A 76 6.26 -9.74 15.21
CA ILE A 76 6.23 -9.95 13.76
C ILE A 76 6.45 -8.63 13.01
N VAL A 77 5.76 -7.56 13.41
CA VAL A 77 5.89 -6.24 12.77
C VAL A 77 7.28 -5.64 12.98
N GLU A 78 7.88 -5.83 14.16
CA GLU A 78 9.27 -5.45 14.43
C GLU A 78 10.24 -6.18 13.49
N ILE A 79 10.08 -7.49 13.31
CA ILE A 79 10.91 -8.28 12.38
C ILE A 79 10.74 -7.81 10.94
N ILE A 80 9.50 -7.57 10.50
CA ILE A 80 9.19 -7.07 9.15
C ILE A 80 9.91 -5.74 8.91
N PHE A 81 9.81 -4.82 9.87
CA PHE A 81 10.44 -3.50 9.78
C PHE A 81 11.97 -3.59 9.74
N GLN A 82 12.57 -4.38 10.64
CA GLN A 82 14.03 -4.55 10.70
C GLN A 82 14.60 -5.21 9.43
N LYS A 83 13.92 -6.23 8.90
CA LYS A 83 14.35 -6.91 7.67
C LYS A 83 14.18 -6.07 6.41
N ALA A 84 13.27 -5.10 6.43
CA ALA A 84 13.06 -4.16 5.34
C ALA A 84 14.03 -2.96 5.35
N SER A 85 14.87 -2.84 6.38
CA SER A 85 15.90 -1.80 6.41
C SER A 85 17.03 -2.14 5.44
N LEU A 86 17.46 -1.15 4.64
CA LEU A 86 18.53 -1.33 3.65
C LEU A 86 19.92 -1.33 4.30
N ASP A 87 20.02 -0.83 5.53
CA ASP A 87 21.28 -0.66 6.23
C ASP A 87 21.26 -1.39 7.57
N HIS A 88 21.55 -2.70 7.51
CA HIS A 88 21.68 -3.54 8.71
C HIS A 88 22.84 -3.13 9.64
N SER A 89 23.72 -2.22 9.19
CA SER A 89 24.86 -1.72 9.99
C SER A 89 24.51 -0.47 10.82
N LYS A 90 23.49 0.31 10.40
CA LYS A 90 22.97 1.45 11.17
C LYS A 90 21.88 1.00 12.16
N SER A 91 22.29 0.29 13.19
CA SER A 91 21.46 -0.13 14.34
C SER A 91 20.96 1.02 15.24
N THR A 92 20.88 2.26 14.75
CA THR A 92 20.38 3.40 15.57
C THR A 92 18.87 3.54 15.52
N THR A 93 18.20 2.90 14.56
CA THR A 93 16.75 2.98 14.42
C THR A 93 16.04 2.27 15.57
N ARG A 94 15.47 3.04 16.50
CA ARG A 94 14.76 2.50 17.67
C ARG A 94 13.25 2.69 17.51
N ILE A 95 12.52 1.58 17.46
CA ILE A 95 11.06 1.57 17.48
C ILE A 95 10.58 2.07 18.85
N LYS A 96 9.78 3.13 18.84
CA LYS A 96 9.15 3.70 20.04
C LYS A 96 7.79 3.07 20.30
N SER A 97 6.99 2.91 19.25
CA SER A 97 5.62 2.43 19.35
C SER A 97 5.18 1.79 18.04
N ILE A 98 4.35 0.75 18.14
CA ILE A 98 3.66 0.12 17.02
C ILE A 98 2.17 0.19 17.27
N LEU A 99 1.44 0.73 16.31
CA LEU A 99 0.00 0.93 16.36
C LEU A 99 -0.67 0.07 15.30
N LYS A 100 -1.61 -0.78 15.69
CA LYS A 100 -2.50 -1.49 14.76
C LYS A 100 -3.60 -0.56 14.28
N VAL A 101 -3.80 -0.52 12.96
CA VAL A 101 -4.86 0.24 12.30
C VAL A 101 -6.11 -0.63 12.24
N LYS A 102 -7.21 -0.16 12.84
CA LYS A 102 -8.55 -0.74 12.65
C LYS A 102 -9.26 0.08 11.59
N ASN A 103 -9.37 -0.49 10.40
CA ASN A 103 -10.07 0.10 9.27
C ASN A 103 -11.60 -0.05 9.43
N SER A 104 -12.34 0.82 8.74
CA SER A 104 -13.79 0.68 8.61
C SER A 104 -14.15 -0.51 7.71
N THR A 105 -15.36 -1.05 7.86
CA THR A 105 -15.89 -2.09 6.97
C THR A 105 -15.87 -1.62 5.51
N GLN A 106 -16.30 -0.39 5.24
CA GLN A 106 -16.27 0.20 3.90
C GLN A 106 -14.87 0.20 3.27
N THR A 107 -13.83 0.50 4.06
CA THR A 107 -12.43 0.48 3.59
C THR A 107 -12.00 -0.94 3.23
N LEU A 108 -12.32 -1.91 4.08
CA LEU A 108 -12.02 -3.32 3.84
C LEU A 108 -12.75 -3.84 2.59
N ASP A 109 -14.05 -3.54 2.47
CA ASP A 109 -14.86 -3.96 1.32
C ASP A 109 -14.35 -3.36 0.01
N SER A 110 -13.93 -2.10 0.03
CA SER A 110 -13.35 -1.44 -1.16
C SER A 110 -12.03 -2.08 -1.57
N PHE A 111 -11.22 -2.49 -0.59
CA PHE A 111 -9.94 -3.18 -0.84
C PHE A 111 -10.14 -4.58 -1.42
N GLU A 112 -11.05 -5.36 -0.86
CA GLU A 112 -11.38 -6.70 -1.36
C GLU A 112 -12.01 -6.65 -2.75
N LYS A 113 -12.94 -5.70 -3.01
CA LYS A 113 -13.49 -5.47 -4.35
C LYS A 113 -12.42 -5.08 -5.37
N TYR A 114 -11.44 -4.27 -4.97
CA TYR A 114 -10.32 -3.94 -5.85
C TYR A 114 -9.45 -5.17 -6.13
N ARG A 115 -9.16 -6.00 -5.12
CA ARG A 115 -8.44 -7.27 -5.30
C ARG A 115 -9.14 -8.16 -6.31
N ASP A 116 -10.44 -8.38 -6.18
CA ASP A 116 -11.20 -9.23 -7.09
C ASP A 116 -11.26 -8.67 -8.51
N LYS A 117 -11.39 -7.34 -8.66
CA LYS A 117 -11.28 -6.68 -9.97
C LYS A 117 -9.93 -6.98 -10.63
N VAL A 118 -8.82 -6.89 -9.89
CA VAL A 118 -7.48 -7.19 -10.42
C VAL A 118 -7.36 -8.65 -10.82
N LYS A 119 -7.84 -9.58 -9.99
CA LYS A 119 -7.82 -11.03 -10.28
C LYS A 119 -8.61 -11.37 -11.53
N MET A 120 -9.82 -10.81 -11.67
CA MET A 120 -10.66 -10.98 -12.86
C MET A 120 -9.97 -10.46 -14.13
N ILE A 121 -9.36 -9.27 -14.07
CA ILE A 121 -8.60 -8.73 -15.22
C ILE A 121 -7.39 -9.61 -15.55
N ALA A 122 -6.70 -10.13 -14.53
CA ALA A 122 -5.52 -10.96 -14.69
C ALA A 122 -5.84 -12.33 -15.32
N ASP A 123 -6.96 -12.92 -14.93
CA ASP A 123 -7.49 -14.16 -15.48
C ASP A 123 -7.86 -13.98 -16.97
N HIS A 124 -8.64 -12.95 -17.30
CA HIS A 124 -9.00 -12.64 -18.69
C HIS A 124 -7.80 -12.30 -19.59
N ARG A 125 -6.75 -11.71 -19.03
CA ARG A 125 -5.54 -11.34 -19.79
C ARG A 125 -4.47 -12.44 -19.81
N CYS A 126 -4.76 -13.62 -19.25
CA CYS A 126 -3.85 -14.75 -19.16
C CYS A 126 -2.46 -14.31 -18.63
N THR A 127 -2.44 -13.50 -17.57
CA THR A 127 -1.19 -12.90 -17.09
C THR A 127 -0.21 -13.97 -16.62
N LYS A 128 1.08 -13.80 -16.94
CA LYS A 128 2.12 -14.80 -16.66
C LYS A 128 2.42 -15.00 -15.17
N ASN A 129 2.10 -14.04 -14.31
CA ASN A 129 2.35 -14.13 -12.87
C ASN A 129 1.13 -14.74 -12.14
N PRO A 130 1.22 -15.97 -11.60
CA PRO A 130 0.10 -16.63 -10.92
C PRO A 130 -0.44 -15.84 -9.74
N ARG A 131 0.40 -15.02 -9.09
CA ARG A 131 -0.03 -14.19 -7.96
C ARG A 131 -1.09 -13.18 -8.35
N ASN A 132 -1.05 -12.65 -9.58
CA ASN A 132 -2.08 -11.72 -10.06
C ASN A 132 -3.48 -12.35 -10.02
N ILE A 133 -3.59 -13.65 -10.33
CA ILE A 133 -4.86 -14.40 -10.41
C ILE A 133 -5.30 -14.87 -9.01
N VAL A 134 -4.35 -15.25 -8.15
CA VAL A 134 -4.64 -15.80 -6.82
C VAL A 134 -5.00 -14.70 -5.82
N ASP A 135 -4.13 -13.70 -5.64
CA ASP A 135 -4.24 -12.69 -4.58
C ASP A 135 -4.18 -11.24 -5.11
N GLY A 136 -4.17 -11.06 -6.43
CA GLY A 136 -3.98 -9.74 -7.05
C GLY A 136 -2.54 -9.23 -6.94
N ASN A 137 -1.57 -10.13 -6.76
CA ASN A 137 -0.18 -9.84 -6.41
C ASN A 137 -0.14 -8.98 -5.15
N GLU A 138 -0.70 -9.50 -4.06
CA GLU A 138 -0.75 -8.75 -2.82
C GLU A 138 0.63 -8.67 -2.16
N GLN A 139 1.03 -7.45 -1.79
CA GLN A 139 2.37 -7.18 -1.28
C GLN A 139 2.31 -6.28 -0.06
N LEU A 140 3.26 -6.48 0.85
CA LEU A 140 3.47 -5.55 1.96
C LEU A 140 4.41 -4.43 1.50
N ARG A 141 4.06 -3.19 1.82
CA ARG A 141 4.85 -2.01 1.49
C ARG A 141 4.82 -0.98 2.62
N PHE A 142 5.77 -0.07 2.57
CA PHE A 142 5.99 0.98 3.55
C PHE A 142 5.64 2.34 2.95
N TYR A 143 4.88 3.14 3.68
CA TYR A 143 4.65 4.55 3.37
C TYR A 143 5.35 5.41 4.44
N GLY A 144 6.48 6.02 4.09
CA GLY A 144 7.25 6.88 4.97
C GLY A 144 6.61 8.25 5.15
N THR A 145 6.39 8.66 6.40
CA THR A 145 5.72 9.92 6.77
C THR A 145 6.14 10.39 8.17
N THR A 146 5.41 11.35 8.73
CA THR A 146 5.69 11.94 10.05
C THR A 146 4.46 11.92 10.96
N MET A 147 4.70 11.85 12.27
CA MET A 147 3.66 11.93 13.29
C MET A 147 3.98 13.05 14.28
N SER A 148 2.99 13.92 14.54
CA SER A 148 3.15 15.08 15.43
C SER A 148 2.22 15.05 16.66
N CYS A 149 1.31 14.08 16.74
CA CYS A 149 0.53 13.86 17.95
C CYS A 149 1.21 12.84 18.85
N ARG A 150 1.51 13.24 20.08
CA ARG A 150 1.86 12.31 21.15
C ARG A 150 0.58 11.80 21.78
N ARG A 151 0.50 10.49 22.00
CA ARG A 151 -0.63 9.91 22.71
C ARG A 151 -0.36 9.95 24.20
N GLU A 152 -1.40 10.27 24.96
CA GLU A 152 -1.44 9.91 26.37
C GLU A 152 -1.44 8.38 26.47
N ARG A 153 -0.49 7.84 27.24
CA ARG A 153 -0.31 6.41 27.51
C ARG A 153 -1.56 5.72 28.08
N SER A 154 -2.56 6.49 28.50
CA SER A 154 -3.72 6.01 29.25
C SER A 154 -4.81 5.36 28.37
N LYS A 155 -4.79 5.52 27.04
CA LYS A 155 -5.84 4.98 26.15
C LYS A 155 -5.32 3.90 25.20
N ARG A 156 -5.69 2.64 25.48
CA ARG A 156 -5.42 1.46 24.60
C ARG A 156 -5.95 1.63 23.18
N VAL A 157 -7.06 2.36 23.03
CA VAL A 157 -7.68 2.70 21.74
C VAL A 157 -7.72 4.21 21.61
N SER A 158 -7.16 4.72 20.53
CA SER A 158 -7.15 6.16 20.25
C SER A 158 -7.82 6.46 18.93
N GLU A 159 -8.66 7.49 18.96
CA GLU A 159 -9.13 8.15 17.74
C GLU A 159 -7.99 8.92 17.07
N LEU A 160 -8.14 9.20 15.79
CA LEU A 160 -7.19 10.04 15.07
C LEU A 160 -7.22 11.45 15.66
N CYS A 161 -6.05 12.05 15.88
CA CYS A 161 -5.99 13.42 16.39
C CYS A 161 -6.53 14.40 15.35
N LYS A 162 -7.05 15.56 15.78
CA LYS A 162 -7.53 16.62 14.88
C LYS A 162 -6.42 17.56 14.39
N ASN A 163 -5.16 17.31 14.76
CA ASN A 163 -4.04 18.18 14.39
C ASN A 163 -3.79 18.10 12.86
N PRO A 164 -3.87 19.23 12.13
CA PRO A 164 -3.62 19.27 10.70
C PRO A 164 -2.18 18.85 10.33
N ASN A 165 -1.22 19.07 11.21
CA ASN A 165 0.19 18.77 10.99
C ASN A 165 0.54 17.31 11.29
N CYS A 166 -0.42 16.47 11.68
CA CYS A 166 -0.16 15.05 11.95
C CYS A 166 -0.40 14.23 10.68
N ARG A 167 0.64 14.04 9.87
CA ARG A 167 0.53 13.41 8.54
C ARG A 167 -0.04 11.99 8.61
N VAL A 168 0.42 11.16 9.55
CA VAL A 168 -0.18 9.84 9.82
C VAL A 168 -1.70 9.93 9.99
N CYS A 169 -2.18 10.80 10.89
CA CYS A 169 -3.62 10.89 11.15
C CYS A 169 -4.39 11.46 9.96
N ARG A 170 -3.82 12.42 9.21
CA ARG A 170 -4.45 12.96 8.00
C ARG A 170 -4.57 11.90 6.90
N ILE A 171 -3.51 11.13 6.64
CA ILE A 171 -3.48 10.06 5.63
C ILE A 171 -4.49 8.95 5.97
N LEU A 172 -4.51 8.51 7.23
CA LEU A 172 -5.43 7.48 7.68
C LEU A 172 -6.90 7.96 7.68
N GLN A 173 -7.13 9.24 7.99
CA GLN A 173 -8.47 9.83 7.95
C GLN A 173 -9.00 9.96 6.52
N SER A 174 -8.14 10.27 5.56
CA SER A 174 -8.53 10.38 4.15
C SER A 174 -8.48 9.05 3.40
N ASN A 175 -8.02 7.97 4.03
CA ASN A 175 -7.79 6.68 3.39
C ASN A 175 -6.92 6.81 2.12
N PHE A 176 -5.81 7.55 2.24
CA PHE A 176 -4.91 7.88 1.11
C PHE A 176 -5.54 8.68 -0.04
N HIS A 177 -6.76 9.23 0.10
CA HIS A 177 -7.27 10.25 -0.82
C HIS A 177 -6.78 11.64 -0.39
N ILE A 178 -5.53 11.97 -0.70
CA ILE A 178 -4.99 13.32 -0.51
C ILE A 178 -4.66 13.96 -1.87
N ASP A 179 -4.82 15.27 -2.00
CA ASP A 179 -4.63 16.02 -3.26
C ASP A 179 -3.23 15.81 -3.88
N TYR A 180 -2.25 15.54 -3.02
CA TYR A 180 -0.90 15.17 -3.46
C TYR A 180 -0.87 13.82 -4.19
N THR A 181 -1.58 12.82 -3.68
CA THR A 181 -1.61 11.46 -4.26
C THR A 181 -2.50 11.36 -5.49
N THR A 182 -3.47 12.25 -5.68
CA THR A 182 -4.33 12.23 -6.88
C THR A 182 -3.55 12.58 -8.14
N ASN A 183 -2.53 13.45 -8.02
CA ASN A 183 -1.72 13.87 -9.17
C ASN A 183 -0.42 13.08 -9.31
N ASN A 184 0.12 12.55 -8.21
CA ASN A 184 1.43 11.89 -8.20
C ASN A 184 1.36 10.38 -7.93
N GLY A 185 0.19 9.84 -7.61
CA GLY A 185 0.04 8.47 -7.10
C GLY A 185 0.54 8.32 -5.66
N ILE A 186 0.22 7.17 -5.08
CA ILE A 186 0.67 6.77 -3.73
C ILE A 186 1.99 6.03 -3.89
N HIS A 187 3.07 6.66 -3.46
CA HIS A 187 4.41 6.07 -3.48
C HIS A 187 4.65 5.22 -2.23
N LEU A 188 5.02 3.97 -2.45
CA LEU A 188 5.17 2.94 -1.43
C LEU A 188 6.50 2.22 -1.64
N SER A 189 7.31 2.11 -0.61
CA SER A 189 8.63 1.48 -0.68
C SER A 189 8.60 0.03 -0.19
N SER A 190 9.53 -0.78 -0.68
CA SER A 190 9.87 -2.05 -0.05
C SER A 190 10.80 -1.87 1.15
N SER A 191 11.45 -0.70 1.26
CA SER A 191 12.31 -0.35 2.38
C SER A 191 11.57 0.40 3.49
N SER A 192 11.95 0.14 4.74
CA SER A 192 11.49 0.90 5.90
C SER A 192 12.14 2.28 6.05
N ASP A 193 13.24 2.54 5.34
CA ASP A 193 14.11 3.69 5.57
C ASP A 193 13.87 4.84 4.58
N GLU A 194 13.00 4.64 3.60
CA GLU A 194 12.71 5.64 2.57
C GLU A 194 11.64 6.63 3.04
N PHE A 195 12.05 7.90 3.20
CA PHE A 195 11.19 9.02 3.59
C PHE A 195 11.18 10.08 2.51
N ARG A 196 9.98 10.48 2.09
CA ARG A 196 9.82 11.65 1.22
C ARG A 196 9.63 12.95 2.02
N GLU A 197 9.11 12.84 3.23
CA GLU A 197 8.83 14.00 4.08
C GLU A 197 10.05 14.43 4.89
N LYS A 198 10.35 15.73 4.86
CA LYS A 198 11.35 16.34 5.74
C LYS A 198 10.84 16.32 7.18
N VAL A 199 11.62 15.74 8.09
CA VAL A 199 11.31 15.76 9.52
C VAL A 199 11.40 17.20 10.02
N MET A 200 10.31 17.69 10.64
CA MET A 200 10.23 19.04 11.19
C MET A 200 10.55 19.01 12.69
N LYS A 201 10.85 20.18 13.29
CA LYS A 201 10.95 20.28 14.75
C LYS A 201 9.63 19.80 15.37
N ASN A 202 9.71 18.93 16.38
CA ASN A 202 8.58 18.32 17.09
C ASN A 202 7.75 17.29 16.30
N THR A 203 8.28 16.71 15.21
CA THR A 203 7.67 15.54 14.56
C THR A 203 8.57 14.30 14.70
N GLU A 204 7.93 13.15 14.81
CA GLU A 204 8.60 11.84 14.85
C GLU A 204 8.52 11.19 13.48
N ARG A 205 9.56 10.41 13.12
CA ARG A 205 9.52 9.57 11.94
C ARG A 205 8.49 8.47 12.17
N ALA A 206 7.66 8.25 11.16
CA ALA A 206 6.68 7.19 11.18
C ALA A 206 6.61 6.50 9.82
N VAL A 207 6.41 5.19 9.83
CA VAL A 207 6.08 4.46 8.62
C VAL A 207 4.74 3.77 8.78
N ILE A 208 3.91 3.85 7.75
CA ILE A 208 2.66 3.07 7.67
C ILE A 208 2.97 1.80 6.90
N VAL A 209 2.74 0.65 7.53
CA VAL A 209 2.83 -0.66 6.89
C VAL A 209 1.49 -0.93 6.22
N CYS A 210 1.50 -1.08 4.90
CA CYS A 210 0.32 -1.26 4.07
C CYS A 210 0.36 -2.62 3.36
N ARG A 211 -0.79 -3.29 3.31
CA ARG A 211 -1.06 -4.31 2.28
C ARG A 211 -1.48 -3.57 1.01
N ILE A 212 -0.92 -3.95 -0.13
CA ILE A 212 -1.23 -3.33 -1.41
C ILE A 212 -1.59 -4.41 -2.42
N ILE A 213 -2.52 -4.11 -3.33
CA ILE A 213 -2.78 -4.94 -4.49
C ILE A 213 -1.87 -4.43 -5.61
N ALA A 214 -0.73 -5.10 -5.81
CA ALA A 214 0.27 -4.70 -6.78
C ALA A 214 -0.20 -4.92 -8.22
N GLY A 215 -1.05 -5.93 -8.47
CA GLY A 215 -1.49 -6.31 -9.80
C GLY A 215 -0.34 -6.63 -10.75
N ASN A 216 -0.62 -6.55 -12.06
CA ASN A 216 0.38 -6.84 -13.07
C ASN A 216 1.47 -5.75 -13.09
N GLU A 217 2.70 -6.16 -12.82
CA GLU A 217 3.88 -5.33 -12.94
C GLU A 217 4.14 -5.19 -14.45
N SER A 218 3.68 -4.10 -15.07
CA SER A 218 4.17 -3.77 -16.41
C SER A 218 5.65 -3.45 -16.25
N ILE A 219 6.48 -4.44 -16.54
CA ILE A 219 7.91 -4.25 -16.73
C ILE A 219 8.02 -3.21 -17.84
N SER A 220 8.47 -2.00 -17.51
CA SER A 220 8.89 -1.02 -18.50
C SER A 220 10.22 -1.49 -19.10
N ASN A 221 10.16 -2.57 -19.87
CA ASN A 221 11.21 -2.96 -20.77
C ASN A 221 10.70 -2.67 -22.17
N ASP A 222 11.55 -1.98 -22.90
CA ASP A 222 11.45 -1.59 -24.30
C ASP A 222 11.55 -2.82 -25.22
N ASP A 223 10.81 -3.89 -24.90
CA ASP A 223 10.76 -5.11 -25.69
C ASP A 223 9.35 -5.26 -26.28
N GLU A 224 9.26 -4.84 -27.52
CA GLU A 224 8.20 -5.08 -28.47
C GLU A 224 7.90 -6.59 -28.57
N SER A 225 6.97 -7.11 -27.75
CA SER A 225 6.23 -8.31 -28.14
C SER A 225 4.90 -8.46 -27.39
N THR A 226 3.86 -8.64 -28.20
CA THR A 226 2.52 -9.17 -27.88
C THR A 226 1.48 -8.19 -27.31
N VAL A 227 0.89 -7.46 -28.27
CA VAL A 227 -0.54 -7.13 -28.39
C VAL A 227 -1.44 -7.58 -27.23
N CYS A 228 -1.77 -6.63 -26.35
CA CYS A 228 -3.12 -6.53 -25.81
C CYS A 228 -3.40 -5.06 -25.47
N ASN A 229 -4.38 -4.49 -26.15
CA ASN A 229 -4.63 -3.05 -26.24
C ASN A 229 -4.75 -2.36 -24.86
N SER A 230 -3.99 -1.28 -24.74
CA SER A 230 -3.90 -0.41 -23.57
C SER A 230 -5.24 0.16 -23.15
N THR A 231 -5.66 -0.15 -21.92
CA THR A 231 -6.47 0.76 -21.09
C THR A 231 -6.11 0.50 -19.63
N GLY A 232 -5.46 1.49 -19.01
CA GLY A 232 -5.08 1.51 -17.60
C GLY A 232 -3.65 2.00 -17.37
N ASN A 233 -3.44 3.33 -17.47
CA ASN A 233 -2.25 4.01 -16.95
C ASN A 233 -2.22 3.90 -15.41
N GLU A 234 -1.96 2.72 -14.85
CA GLU A 234 -2.17 2.56 -13.41
C GLU A 234 -0.99 2.08 -12.57
N LYS A 235 0.18 1.67 -13.09
CA LYS A 235 1.37 1.42 -12.22
C LYS A 235 2.69 1.57 -12.98
N GLY A 236 3.64 2.27 -12.38
CA GLY A 236 5.05 2.29 -12.79
C GLY A 236 5.90 1.78 -11.63
N TYR A 237 6.66 0.72 -11.85
CA TYR A 237 7.67 0.24 -10.91
C TYR A 237 9.03 0.75 -11.36
N ASN A 238 9.77 1.40 -10.46
CA ASN A 238 11.20 1.56 -10.66
C ASN A 238 11.91 0.30 -10.15
N ARG A 239 13.02 -0.08 -10.80
CA ARG A 239 13.92 -1.19 -10.44
C ARG A 239 14.46 -1.14 -8.99
N SER A 240 14.15 -0.07 -8.25
CA SER A 240 14.51 0.21 -6.86
C SER A 240 13.56 -0.39 -5.82
N GLY A 241 12.57 -1.21 -6.19
CA GLY A 241 11.64 -1.84 -5.25
C GLY A 241 10.52 -0.91 -4.74
N ASN A 242 10.27 0.19 -5.44
CA ASN A 242 9.24 1.18 -5.13
C ASN A 242 8.01 0.97 -6.02
N ALA A 243 6.83 1.02 -5.41
CA ALA A 243 5.53 0.89 -6.05
C ALA A 243 4.81 2.24 -6.09
N ILE A 244 4.18 2.55 -7.22
CA ILE A 244 3.27 3.69 -7.37
C ILE A 244 1.87 3.15 -7.61
N VAL A 245 0.94 3.51 -6.72
CA VAL A 245 -0.45 3.05 -6.75
C VAL A 245 -1.38 4.25 -6.91
N TRP A 246 -2.21 4.25 -7.95
CA TRP A 246 -3.07 5.41 -8.26
C TRP A 246 -4.45 5.32 -7.63
N ASN A 247 -4.92 4.10 -7.35
CA ASN A 247 -6.21 3.88 -6.71
C ASN A 247 -6.03 3.65 -5.20
N PRO A 248 -6.53 4.54 -4.32
CA PRO A 248 -6.42 4.34 -2.87
C PRO A 248 -7.11 3.07 -2.36
N SER A 249 -8.10 2.54 -3.09
CA SER A 249 -8.73 1.25 -2.75
C SER A 249 -7.77 0.07 -2.91
N ALA A 250 -6.63 0.24 -3.57
CA ALA A 250 -5.61 -0.78 -3.69
C ALA A 250 -4.62 -0.77 -2.50
N VAL A 251 -4.83 0.09 -1.50
CA VAL A 251 -3.94 0.26 -0.34
C VAL A 251 -4.74 0.08 0.94
N LEU A 252 -4.27 -0.81 1.82
CA LEU A 252 -4.87 -1.07 3.13
C LEU A 252 -3.82 -0.83 4.23
N PRO A 253 -3.92 0.25 5.01
CA PRO A 253 -3.02 0.48 6.13
C PRO A 253 -3.28 -0.54 7.25
N CYS A 254 -2.22 -1.17 7.74
CA CYS A 254 -2.30 -2.25 8.72
C CYS A 254 -1.66 -1.84 10.05
N PHE A 255 -0.47 -1.24 9.99
CA PHE A 255 0.26 -0.79 11.18
C PHE A 255 0.89 0.59 10.96
N VAL A 256 1.13 1.31 12.05
CA VAL A 256 1.97 2.51 12.08
C VAL A 256 3.12 2.25 13.05
N ILE A 257 4.35 2.41 12.59
CA ILE A 257 5.55 2.25 13.39
C ILE A 257 6.16 3.63 13.58
N ILE A 258 6.33 4.05 14.84
CA ILE A 258 6.96 5.32 15.21
C ILE A 258 8.36 5.01 15.70
N PHE A 259 9.36 5.72 15.18
CA PHE A 259 10.75 5.44 15.50
C PHE A 259 11.62 6.70 15.47
N THR A 260 12.82 6.55 16.02
CA THR A 260 13.93 7.52 15.92
C THR A 260 15.05 6.92 15.12
#